data_AF-A0A9J6HBF1-F1
#
_entry.id   AF-A0A9J6HBF1-F1
#
_cell.length_a   1.000
_cell.length_b   1.000
_cell.length_c   1.000
_cell.angle_alpha   90.00
_cell.angle_beta   90.00
_cell.angle_gamma   90.00
#
_symmetry.space_group_name_H-M   'P 1'
#
loop_
_entity.id
_entity.type
_entity.pdbx_description
1 polymer ?
#
loop_
_entity_poly.entity_id
_entity_poly.type
_entity_poly.pdbx_seq_one_letter_code
_entity_poly.pdbx_strand_id
1 'polypeptide(L)'
;MVSQATAHRSHEECRCHVEKIAEADGGHIAIQEYVVPSISNIIMALVYGRRLPSDHPDRRRLDQLFCQPIEFVGAGTLVEFLYPILRKIVSKLPSSRRNAYISGMGQFIEYAKKQVDQHNRTIDPDVNHDFIDGYLKKIKEHERDPDSNFLRKYFGLIA
;
A
#
# COMPACT_ATOMS: atom_id res chain seq x y z
N MET A 1 -11.38 18.23 5.93
CA MET A 1 -11.78 17.88 4.55
C MET A 1 -11.45 16.43 4.17
N VAL A 2 -10.26 15.89 4.48
CA VAL A 2 -9.91 14.48 4.18
C VAL A 2 -10.93 13.47 4.75
N SER A 3 -11.37 13.62 6.01
CA SER A 3 -12.27 12.65 6.67
C SER A 3 -13.64 12.45 5.97
N GLN A 4 -14.32 13.50 5.50
CA GLN A 4 -15.62 13.36 4.84
C GLN A 4 -15.51 12.77 3.42
N ALA A 5 -14.48 13.17 2.67
CA ALA A 5 -14.21 12.60 1.36
C ALA A 5 -13.86 11.11 1.47
N THR A 6 -13.12 10.70 2.52
CA THR A 6 -12.82 9.31 2.80
C THR A 6 -14.05 8.51 3.21
N ALA A 7 -14.90 9.05 4.10
CA ALA A 7 -16.12 8.38 4.52
C ALA A 7 -17.07 8.12 3.35
N HIS A 8 -17.25 9.11 2.46
CA HIS A 8 -18.02 8.94 1.24
C HIS A 8 -17.44 7.84 0.34
N ARG A 9 -16.10 7.78 0.20
CA ARG A 9 -15.41 6.75 -0.60
C ARG A 9 -15.61 5.35 -0.01
N SER A 10 -15.49 5.21 1.31
CA SER A 10 -15.73 3.94 1.98
C SER A 10 -17.18 3.47 1.79
N HIS A 11 -18.16 4.39 1.88
CA HIS A 11 -19.56 4.08 1.61
C HIS A 11 -19.80 3.63 0.16
N GLU A 12 -19.16 4.28 -0.81
CA GLU A 12 -19.27 3.93 -2.24
C GLU A 12 -18.77 2.50 -2.52
N GLU A 13 -17.62 2.12 -1.96
CA GLU A 13 -17.07 0.77 -2.08
C GLU A 13 -17.94 -0.27 -1.33
N CYS A 14 -18.45 0.06 -0.14
CA CYS A 14 -19.37 -0.82 0.58
C CYS A 14 -20.64 -1.12 -0.23
N ARG A 15 -21.19 -0.12 -0.93
CA ARG A 15 -22.35 -0.33 -1.81
C ARG A 15 -22.04 -1.29 -2.94
N CYS A 16 -20.89 -1.12 -3.60
CA CYS A 16 -20.42 -2.03 -4.66
C CYS A 16 -20.27 -3.48 -4.14
N HIS A 17 -19.83 -3.67 -2.89
CA HIS A 17 -19.78 -5.00 -2.27
C HIS A 17 -21.16 -5.61 -2.04
N VAL A 18 -22.12 -4.83 -1.53
CA VAL A 18 -23.49 -5.30 -1.30
C VAL A 18 -24.16 -5.73 -2.61
N GLU A 19 -23.99 -4.95 -3.68
CA GLU A 19 -24.52 -5.28 -5.01
C GLU A 19 -23.99 -6.63 -5.51
N LYS A 20 -22.68 -6.85 -5.41
CA LYS A 20 -22.06 -8.11 -5.85
C LYS A 20 -22.42 -9.31 -4.98
N ILE A 21 -22.64 -9.09 -3.68
CA ILE A 21 -23.15 -10.14 -2.79
C ILE A 21 -24.58 -10.53 -3.18
N ALA A 22 -25.42 -9.54 -3.54
CA ALA A 22 -26.76 -9.81 -4.03
C ALA A 22 -26.74 -10.54 -5.39
N GLU A 23 -25.84 -10.17 -6.31
CA GLU A 23 -25.67 -10.83 -7.61
C GLU A 23 -25.23 -12.30 -7.51
N ALA A 24 -24.54 -12.67 -6.44
CA ALA A 24 -24.10 -14.04 -6.23
C ALA A 24 -25.25 -15.02 -5.95
N ASP A 25 -26.45 -14.54 -5.62
CA ASP A 25 -27.69 -15.31 -5.44
C ASP A 25 -27.51 -16.58 -4.58
N GLY A 26 -26.85 -16.43 -3.43
CA GLY A 26 -26.56 -17.54 -2.50
C GLY A 26 -25.38 -18.43 -2.91
N GLY A 27 -24.70 -18.12 -4.01
CA GLY A 27 -23.46 -18.75 -4.46
C GLY A 27 -22.22 -18.37 -3.65
N HIS A 28 -21.11 -19.04 -3.95
CA HIS A 28 -19.82 -18.78 -3.29
C HIS A 28 -19.20 -17.49 -3.83
N ILE A 29 -18.69 -16.65 -2.92
CA ILE A 29 -18.03 -15.39 -3.26
C ILE A 29 -16.58 -15.46 -2.77
N ALA A 30 -15.64 -15.24 -3.68
CA ALA A 30 -14.25 -15.02 -3.33
C ALA A 30 -14.05 -13.61 -2.76
N ILE A 31 -14.28 -13.43 -1.46
CA ILE A 31 -14.27 -12.12 -0.77
C ILE A 31 -12.98 -11.33 -1.08
N GLN A 32 -11.84 -12.00 -1.18
CA GLN A 32 -10.54 -11.38 -1.46
C GLN A 32 -10.52 -10.64 -2.81
N GLU A 33 -11.20 -11.16 -3.84
CA GLU A 33 -11.25 -10.56 -5.18
C GLU A 33 -12.00 -9.22 -5.19
N TYR A 34 -12.80 -8.94 -4.17
CA TYR A 34 -13.59 -7.72 -4.05
C TYR A 34 -13.00 -6.74 -3.04
N VAL A 35 -12.59 -7.25 -1.88
CA VAL A 35 -12.12 -6.43 -0.77
C VAL A 35 -10.73 -5.85 -1.05
N VAL A 36 -9.82 -6.62 -1.66
CA VAL A 36 -8.45 -6.14 -1.92
C VAL A 36 -8.44 -4.94 -2.88
N PRO A 37 -9.11 -4.99 -4.06
CA PRO A 37 -9.15 -3.85 -4.97
C PRO A 37 -9.83 -2.62 -4.37
N SER A 38 -10.83 -2.81 -3.50
CA SER A 38 -11.54 -1.73 -2.81
C SER A 38 -10.63 -1.02 -1.80
N ILE A 39 -9.99 -1.76 -0.91
CA ILE A 39 -9.03 -1.21 0.07
C ILE A 39 -7.87 -0.52 -0.65
N SER A 40 -7.32 -1.15 -1.68
CA SER A 40 -6.27 -0.58 -2.51
C SER A 40 -6.70 0.76 -3.10
N ASN A 41 -7.92 0.86 -3.65
CA ASN A 41 -8.43 2.12 -4.19
C ASN A 41 -8.56 3.22 -3.13
N ILE A 42 -9.02 2.87 -1.91
CA ILE A 42 -9.09 3.82 -0.79
C ILE A 42 -7.68 4.32 -0.44
N ILE A 43 -6.70 3.40 -0.30
CA ILE A 43 -5.29 3.76 -0.03
C ILE A 43 -4.76 4.64 -1.15
N MET A 44 -5.02 4.30 -2.41
CA MET A 44 -4.55 5.06 -3.57
C MET A 44 -5.09 6.50 -3.58
N ALA A 45 -6.38 6.65 -3.31
CA ALA A 45 -7.03 7.96 -3.28
C ALA A 45 -6.65 8.80 -2.05
N LEU A 46 -6.21 8.17 -0.96
CA LEU A 46 -5.76 8.84 0.27
C LEU A 46 -4.29 9.25 0.22
N VAL A 47 -3.45 8.34 -0.25
CA VAL A 47 -1.99 8.49 -0.19
C VAL A 47 -1.47 9.24 -1.40
N TYR A 48 -1.99 8.94 -2.59
CA TYR A 48 -1.47 9.45 -3.86
C TYR A 48 -2.45 10.38 -4.59
N GLY A 49 -3.58 10.71 -3.96
CA GLY A 49 -4.58 11.63 -4.52
C GLY A 49 -5.27 11.13 -5.80
N ARG A 50 -5.04 9.89 -6.22
CA ARG A 50 -5.54 9.34 -7.50
C ARG A 50 -6.52 8.20 -7.29
N ARG A 51 -7.60 8.22 -8.08
CA ARG A 51 -8.46 7.05 -8.31
C ARG A 51 -7.95 6.31 -9.53
N LEU A 52 -7.66 5.03 -9.38
CA LEU A 52 -7.41 4.16 -10.52
C LEU A 52 -8.69 3.38 -10.82
N PRO A 53 -9.20 3.41 -12.07
CA PRO A 53 -10.29 2.53 -12.49
C PRO A 53 -10.04 1.07 -12.11
N SER A 54 -11.11 0.31 -11.85
CA SER A 54 -11.01 -1.10 -11.41
C SER A 54 -10.24 -1.98 -12.40
N ASP A 55 -10.23 -1.61 -13.68
CA ASP A 55 -9.54 -2.25 -14.78
C ASP A 55 -8.15 -1.64 -15.09
N HIS A 56 -7.72 -0.63 -14.33
CA HIS A 56 -6.44 0.02 -14.58
C HIS A 56 -5.27 -0.95 -14.29
N PRO A 57 -4.27 -1.07 -15.19
CA PRO A 57 -3.16 -2.01 -15.01
C PRO A 57 -2.36 -1.75 -13.74
N ASP A 58 -2.12 -0.49 -13.38
CA ASP A 58 -1.42 -0.15 -12.14
C ASP A 58 -2.20 -0.56 -10.90
N ARG A 59 -3.55 -0.51 -10.93
CA ARG A 59 -4.38 -0.95 -9.81
C ARG A 59 -4.25 -2.46 -9.61
N ARG A 60 -4.43 -3.24 -10.68
CA ARG A 60 -4.25 -4.70 -10.63
C ARG A 60 -2.86 -5.08 -10.12
N ARG A 61 -1.83 -4.36 -10.56
CA ARG A 61 -0.45 -4.59 -10.11
C ARG A 61 -0.30 -4.29 -8.62
N LEU A 62 -0.85 -3.18 -8.14
CA LEU A 62 -0.80 -2.83 -6.71
C LEU A 62 -1.60 -3.82 -5.86
N ASP A 63 -2.77 -4.25 -6.32
CA ASP A 63 -3.60 -5.25 -5.63
C ASP A 63 -2.82 -6.56 -5.46
N GLN A 64 -2.10 -7.00 -6.50
CA GLN A 64 -1.20 -8.17 -6.43
C GLN A 64 -0.08 -7.95 -5.41
N LEU A 65 0.53 -6.76 -5.40
CA LEU A 65 1.58 -6.41 -4.44
C LEU A 65 1.06 -6.36 -3.00
N PHE A 66 -0.20 -5.98 -2.77
CA PHE A 66 -0.83 -6.00 -1.44
C PHE A 66 -1.19 -7.41 -0.97
N CYS A 67 -1.53 -8.33 -1.87
CA CYS A 67 -1.79 -9.73 -1.54
C CYS A 67 -0.52 -10.50 -1.16
N GLN A 68 0.62 -10.21 -1.78
CA GLN A 68 1.86 -10.96 -1.59
C GLN A 68 2.36 -11.04 -0.13
N PRO A 69 2.35 -9.96 0.68
CA PRO A 69 2.64 -10.03 2.11
C PRO A 69 1.68 -10.95 2.87
N ILE A 70 0.38 -10.90 2.57
CA ILE A 70 -0.64 -11.70 3.23
C ILE A 70 -0.42 -13.19 2.91
N GLU A 71 -0.12 -13.52 1.66
CA GLU A 71 0.22 -14.88 1.25
C GLU A 71 1.53 -15.37 1.89
N PHE A 72 2.54 -14.50 1.98
CA PHE A 72 3.83 -14.84 2.57
C PHE A 72 3.74 -15.10 4.09
N VAL A 73 3.01 -14.24 4.81
CA VAL A 73 2.78 -14.36 6.26
C VAL A 73 1.80 -15.50 6.56
N GLY A 74 0.70 -15.59 5.80
CA GLY A 74 -0.33 -16.62 5.93
C GLY A 74 0.16 -18.03 5.58
N ALA A 75 1.19 -18.14 4.73
CA ALA A 75 1.90 -19.40 4.51
C ALA A 75 2.69 -19.91 5.73
N GLY A 76 2.59 -19.23 6.87
CA GLY A 76 3.17 -19.66 8.13
C GLY A 76 4.68 -19.71 8.02
N THR A 77 5.32 -18.55 7.84
CA THR A 77 6.78 -18.45 7.94
C THR A 77 7.19 -18.70 9.41
N LEU A 78 7.16 -19.97 9.82
CA LEU A 78 7.64 -20.49 11.11
C LEU A 78 9.08 -20.06 11.39
N VAL A 79 9.78 -19.58 10.36
CA VAL A 79 11.07 -18.91 10.37
C VAL A 79 11.18 -17.82 11.43
N GLU A 80 10.10 -17.08 11.73
CA GLU A 80 10.12 -16.07 12.80
C GLU A 80 10.09 -16.67 14.21
N PHE A 81 9.54 -17.88 14.35
CA PHE A 81 9.52 -18.65 15.60
C PHE A 81 10.75 -19.58 15.76
N LEU A 82 11.63 -19.65 14.76
CA LEU A 82 12.86 -20.44 14.85
C LEU A 82 13.89 -19.77 15.76
N TYR A 83 14.69 -20.60 16.45
CA TYR A 83 15.86 -20.12 17.19
C TYR A 83 16.79 -19.30 16.26
N PRO A 84 17.47 -18.22 16.73
CA PRO A 84 18.19 -17.28 15.87
C PRO A 84 19.18 -17.91 14.88
N ILE A 85 19.83 -19.01 15.27
CA ILE A 85 20.76 -19.75 14.41
C ILE A 85 20.02 -20.44 13.27
N LEU A 86 18.89 -21.11 13.56
CA LEU A 86 18.04 -21.75 12.56
C LEU A 86 17.41 -20.71 11.62
N ARG A 87 17.01 -19.54 12.14
CA ARG A 87 16.55 -18.41 11.32
C ARG A 87 17.63 -17.95 10.34
N LYS A 88 18.90 -17.89 10.76
CA LYS A 88 20.04 -17.53 9.89
C LYS A 88 20.29 -18.57 8.80
N ILE A 89 20.17 -19.86 9.13
CA ILE A 89 20.32 -20.95 8.14
C ILE A 89 19.17 -20.93 7.14
N VAL A 90 17.93 -20.87 7.60
CA VAL A 90 16.74 -20.84 6.73
C VAL A 90 16.69 -19.56 5.89
N SER A 91 17.19 -18.44 6.41
CA SER A 91 17.30 -17.19 5.63
C SER A 91 18.27 -17.27 4.45
N LYS A 92 19.22 -18.21 4.47
CA LYS A 92 20.16 -18.46 3.38
C LYS A 92 19.63 -19.47 2.36
N LEU A 93 18.53 -20.17 2.67
CA LEU A 93 17.91 -21.08 1.71
C LEU A 93 17.15 -20.27 0.64
N PRO A 94 17.41 -20.53 -0.65
CA PRO A 94 16.65 -19.91 -1.72
C PRO A 94 15.21 -20.42 -1.64
N SER A 95 14.30 -19.59 -1.17
CA SER A 95 12.86 -19.88 -1.18
C SER A 95 12.17 -19.00 -2.21
N SER A 96 11.49 -19.65 -3.16
CA SER A 96 10.77 -18.96 -4.24
C SER A 96 9.76 -17.94 -3.69
N ARG A 97 9.07 -18.28 -2.60
CA ARG A 97 8.11 -17.40 -1.92
C ARG A 97 8.76 -16.17 -1.28
N ARG A 98 9.90 -16.32 -0.60
CA ARG A 98 10.65 -15.18 -0.04
C ARG A 98 11.19 -14.27 -1.13
N ASN A 99 11.71 -14.85 -2.21
CA ASN A 99 12.22 -14.07 -3.34
C ASN A 99 11.08 -13.30 -4.04
N ALA A 100 9.93 -13.93 -4.23
CA ALA A 100 8.74 -13.27 -4.75
C ALA A 100 8.30 -12.12 -3.85
N TYR A 101 8.25 -12.33 -2.53
CA TYR A 101 7.94 -11.29 -1.55
C TYR A 101 8.92 -10.12 -1.59
N ILE A 102 10.24 -10.38 -1.57
CA ILE A 102 11.28 -9.33 -1.63
C ILE A 102 11.17 -8.55 -2.94
N SER A 103 10.98 -9.24 -4.07
CA SER A 103 10.79 -8.61 -5.37
C SER A 103 9.52 -7.74 -5.41
N GLY A 104 8.41 -8.24 -4.86
CA GLY A 104 7.16 -7.49 -4.73
C GLY A 104 7.32 -6.21 -3.92
N MET A 105 7.90 -6.32 -2.72
CA MET A 105 8.21 -5.16 -1.88
C MET A 105 9.10 -4.15 -2.60
N GLY A 106 10.11 -4.62 -3.34
CA GLY A 106 10.95 -3.74 -4.17
C GLY A 106 10.16 -2.97 -5.22
N GLN A 107 9.25 -3.64 -5.93
CA GLN A 107 8.37 -3.00 -6.92
C GLN A 107 7.41 -1.99 -6.29
N PHE A 108 6.86 -2.30 -5.10
CA PHE A 108 6.00 -1.39 -4.36
C PHE A 108 6.77 -0.12 -3.94
N ILE A 109 7.98 -0.28 -3.42
CA ILE A 109 8.85 0.83 -3.03
C ILE A 109 9.20 1.69 -4.25
N GLU A 110 9.51 1.08 -5.40
CA GLU A 110 9.81 1.81 -6.63
C GLU A 110 8.59 2.62 -7.12
N TYR A 111 7.40 2.04 -7.04
CA TYR A 111 6.15 2.75 -7.35
C TYR A 111 5.95 3.95 -6.42
N ALA A 112 6.09 3.75 -5.10
CA ALA A 112 5.95 4.81 -4.11
C ALA A 112 6.96 5.96 -4.36
N LYS A 113 8.22 5.63 -4.65
CA LYS A 113 9.26 6.61 -5.01
C LYS A 113 8.86 7.45 -6.22
N LYS A 114 8.38 6.82 -7.30
CA LYS A 114 7.91 7.54 -8.51
C LYS A 114 6.77 8.50 -8.19
N GLN A 115 5.83 8.10 -7.34
CA GLN A 115 4.75 8.99 -6.93
C GLN A 115 5.26 10.15 -6.07
N VAL A 116 6.12 9.90 -5.10
CA VAL A 116 6.71 10.97 -4.25
C VAL A 116 7.53 11.95 -5.08
N ASP A 117 8.29 11.49 -6.07
CA ASP A 117 9.03 12.36 -6.97
C ASP A 117 8.11 13.21 -7.85
N GLN A 118 6.98 12.65 -8.29
CA GLN A 118 5.97 13.41 -9.02
C GLN A 118 5.36 14.51 -8.14
N HIS A 119 4.94 14.20 -6.91
CA HIS A 119 4.38 15.18 -5.98
C HIS A 119 5.39 16.27 -5.63
N ASN A 120 6.66 15.94 -5.40
CA ASN A 120 7.71 16.94 -5.18
C ASN A 120 7.84 17.97 -6.31
N ARG A 121 7.56 17.57 -7.56
CA ARG A 121 7.61 18.48 -8.72
C ARG A 121 6.36 19.34 -8.87
N THR A 122 5.22 18.87 -8.36
CA THR A 122 3.91 19.51 -8.53
C THR A 122 3.33 20.07 -7.25
N ILE A 123 4.11 20.10 -6.15
CA ILE A 123 3.61 20.46 -4.83
C ILE A 123 3.15 21.92 -4.80
N ASP A 124 1.88 22.11 -4.47
CA ASP A 124 1.31 23.42 -4.22
C ASP A 124 1.58 23.79 -2.75
N PRO A 125 2.24 24.93 -2.44
CA PRO A 125 2.50 25.33 -1.06
C PRO A 125 1.21 25.59 -0.26
N ASP A 126 0.13 26.01 -0.89
CA ASP A 126 -1.10 26.48 -0.23
C ASP A 126 -2.16 25.38 -0.10
N VAL A 127 -2.07 24.31 -0.89
CA VAL A 127 -3.06 23.22 -0.90
C VAL A 127 -2.42 21.86 -0.59
N ASN A 128 -3.07 21.07 0.26
CA ASN A 128 -2.72 19.65 0.47
C ASN A 128 -3.72 18.78 -0.27
N HIS A 129 -3.32 18.18 -1.39
CA HIS A 129 -4.22 17.33 -2.16
C HIS A 129 -4.34 15.92 -1.57
N ASP A 130 -3.24 15.42 -0.98
CA ASP A 130 -3.17 14.10 -0.37
C ASP A 130 -2.14 14.02 0.76
N PHE A 131 -1.94 12.79 1.26
CA PHE A 131 -0.99 12.52 2.33
C PHE A 131 0.46 12.84 1.96
N ILE A 132 0.89 12.57 0.72
CA ILE A 132 2.28 12.79 0.31
C ILE A 132 2.60 14.28 0.34
N ASP A 133 1.73 15.13 -0.22
CA ASP A 133 1.89 16.58 -0.16
C ASP A 133 2.00 17.07 1.29
N GLY A 134 1.08 16.63 2.16
CA GLY A 134 1.08 17.01 3.57
C GLY A 134 2.36 16.58 4.31
N TYR A 135 2.85 15.37 4.05
CA TYR A 135 4.07 14.86 4.67
C TYR A 135 5.33 15.55 4.13
N LEU A 136 5.40 15.85 2.84
CA LEU A 136 6.50 16.61 2.25
C LEU A 136 6.59 18.02 2.84
N LYS A 137 5.45 18.68 3.08
CA LYS A 137 5.42 19.97 3.78
C LYS A 137 5.92 19.84 5.22
N LYS A 138 5.52 18.80 5.94
CA LYS A 138 6.03 18.54 7.30
C LYS A 138 7.54 18.30 7.33
N ILE A 139 8.11 17.61 6.36
CA ILE A 139 9.58 17.49 6.23
C ILE A 139 10.21 18.89 6.09
N LYS A 140 9.66 19.75 5.24
CA LYS A 140 10.17 21.10 5.01
C LYS A 140 10.03 22.00 6.23
N GLU A 141 8.91 21.93 6.95
CA GLU A 141 8.66 22.66 8.20
C GLU A 141 9.68 22.31 9.30
N HIS A 142 10.12 21.04 9.34
CA HIS A 142 11.03 20.52 10.35
C HIS A 142 12.47 20.29 9.85
N GLU A 143 12.86 20.88 8.71
CA GLU A 143 14.17 20.62 8.09
C GLU A 143 15.35 21.03 8.98
N ARG A 144 15.15 22.02 9.87
CA ARG A 144 16.17 22.53 10.80
C ARG A 144 16.14 21.87 12.17
N ASP A 145 15.23 20.94 12.40
CA ASP A 145 15.07 20.22 13.65
C ASP A 145 15.76 18.85 13.54
N PRO A 146 16.93 18.66 14.19
CA PRO A 146 17.68 17.41 14.13
C PRO A 146 16.97 16.24 14.81
N ASP A 147 15.99 16.51 15.69
CA ASP A 147 15.22 15.49 16.41
C ASP A 147 13.86 15.19 15.72
N SER A 148 13.63 15.76 14.54
CA SER A 148 12.41 15.54 13.78
C SER A 148 12.26 14.10 13.29
N ASN A 149 11.04 13.58 13.46
CA ASN A 149 10.64 12.28 12.91
C ASN A 149 10.12 12.36 11.46
N PHE A 150 10.05 13.57 10.88
CA PHE A 150 9.64 13.79 9.50
C PHE A 150 10.85 13.67 8.58
N LEU A 151 11.16 12.44 8.16
CA LEU A 151 12.35 12.14 7.37
C LEU A 151 11.99 11.60 5.99
N ARG A 152 12.63 12.14 4.95
CA ARG A 152 12.46 11.66 3.57
C ARG A 152 12.84 10.19 3.38
N LYS A 153 13.72 9.66 4.25
CA LYS A 153 14.12 8.24 4.25
C LYS A 153 12.94 7.28 4.45
N TYR A 154 11.85 7.71 5.09
CA TYR A 154 10.66 6.87 5.30
C TYR A 154 9.86 6.63 4.01
N PHE A 155 10.00 7.48 2.98
CA PHE A 155 9.46 7.21 1.64
C PHE A 155 10.34 6.29 0.79
N GLY A 156 11.55 5.99 1.24
CA GLY A 156 12.55 5.23 0.51
C GLY A 156 13.11 4.03 1.27
N LEU A 157 12.42 3.54 2.30
CA LEU A 157 12.80 2.38 3.11
C LEU A 157 13.03 1.17 2.19
N ILE A 158 14.22 0.66 1.90
CA ILE A 158 15.56 0.75 2.47
C ILE A 158 16.53 0.80 1.28
N ALA A 159 17.60 1.59 1.35
CA ALA A 159 18.80 1.38 0.52
C ALA A 159 19.84 0.68 1.38
#